data_AF-A0A6A6PI39-F1
#
_entry.id   AF-A0A6A6PI39-F1
#
_cell.length_a   1.000
_cell.length_b   1.000
_cell.length_c   1.000
_cell.angle_alpha   90.00
_cell.angle_beta   90.00
_cell.angle_gamma   90.00
#
_symmetry.space_group_name_H-M   'P 1'
#
loop_
_entity.id
_entity.type
_entity.pdbx_description
1 polymer ?
#
loop_
_entity_poly.entity_id
_entity_poly.type
_entity_poly.pdbx_seq_one_letter_code
_entity_poly.pdbx_strand_id
1 'polypeptide(L)'
;MLEEDLTIYAKSGYFGTGETTRGQTPVPPSVPVDRNILRSVFVPLPKHLETADTFARRSTLHPQAHLDAAATVVQRSNDAYVHNVLPGLRDSPAKTRAPPITILDIDQYNLDIEEHVYLLQHPKVITQHFHFLAPRYTFPSINLRLACLLTDCASLKIIEHGMRRNGLPPDWTGVRKADLERRAYVAAFEICQHVHYISQRSLTAGRFLQTFVASARNFFRCFAADEEEEWCEGCLEAISARIERLGTGPDADSLCPVLDSYELMVDGCNY
;
A
#
# COMPACT_ATOMS: atom_id res chain seq x y z
N MET A 1 -4.57 7.91 29.47
CA MET A 1 -3.87 7.61 28.21
C MET A 1 -4.67 7.99 26.98
N LEU A 2 -5.97 7.67 26.85
CA LEU A 2 -6.79 8.09 25.69
C LEU A 2 -7.04 9.62 25.59
N GLU A 3 -7.06 10.36 26.69
CA GLU A 3 -7.37 11.81 26.67
C GLU A 3 -6.19 12.69 26.23
N GLU A 4 -4.95 12.32 26.56
CA GLU A 4 -3.76 13.08 26.13
C GLU A 4 -3.52 12.92 24.62
N ASP A 5 -3.77 11.73 24.07
CA ASP A 5 -3.68 11.46 22.63
C ASP A 5 -4.72 12.26 21.84
N LEU A 6 -5.96 12.35 22.31
CA LEU A 6 -7.02 13.16 21.67
C LEU A 6 -6.64 14.65 21.58
N THR A 7 -5.86 15.14 22.55
CA THR A 7 -5.41 16.54 22.60
C THR A 7 -4.33 16.84 21.56
N ILE A 8 -3.47 15.86 21.25
CA ILE A 8 -2.44 15.95 20.20
C ILE A 8 -3.11 15.97 18.81
N TYR A 9 -4.14 15.15 18.60
CA TYR A 9 -4.88 15.12 17.33
C TYR A 9 -5.81 16.34 17.14
N ALA A 10 -6.39 16.90 18.20
CA ALA A 10 -7.15 18.14 18.10
C ALA A 10 -6.32 19.33 17.59
N LYS A 11 -5.05 19.42 17.98
CA LYS A 11 -4.13 20.49 17.54
C LYS A 11 -3.65 20.33 16.09
N SER A 12 -3.75 19.14 15.50
CA SER A 12 -3.39 18.89 14.09
C SER A 12 -4.51 19.22 13.09
N GLY A 13 -5.64 19.77 13.56
CA GLY A 13 -6.82 20.05 12.76
C GLY A 13 -7.67 18.81 12.45
N TYR A 14 -7.49 17.71 13.20
CA TYR A 14 -8.19 16.44 13.02
C TYR A 14 -9.68 16.50 13.42
N PHE A 15 -10.07 17.45 14.28
CA PHE A 15 -11.45 17.71 14.66
C PHE A 15 -11.86 19.10 14.14
N GLY A 16 -12.53 19.14 12.99
CA GLY A 16 -13.19 20.35 12.53
C GLY A 16 -14.39 20.66 13.42
N THR A 17 -14.42 21.82 14.06
CA THR A 17 -15.59 22.35 14.75
C THR A 17 -16.62 22.75 13.70
N GLY A 18 -17.59 21.87 13.44
CA GLY A 18 -18.69 22.16 12.53
C GLY A 18 -19.71 23.08 13.17
N GLU A 19 -19.61 24.39 12.92
CA GLU A 19 -20.75 25.30 13.07
C GLU A 19 -21.49 25.43 11.73
N THR A 20 -22.75 25.03 11.74
CA THR A 20 -23.65 25.11 10.57
C THR A 20 -24.31 26.48 10.56
N THR A 21 -23.98 27.31 9.58
CA THR A 21 -24.80 28.50 9.25
C THR A 21 -25.23 28.43 7.79
N ARG A 22 -26.54 28.23 7.58
CA ARG A 22 -27.21 28.24 6.27
C ARG A 22 -27.25 29.68 5.73
N GLY A 23 -26.55 29.92 4.64
CA GLY A 23 -26.73 31.09 3.79
C GLY A 23 -26.09 30.81 2.42
N GLN A 24 -26.91 30.70 1.37
CA GLN A 24 -26.45 30.46 0.00
C GLN A 24 -25.53 31.61 -0.43
N THR A 25 -24.23 31.35 -0.41
CA THR A 25 -23.20 32.18 -1.01
C THR A 25 -22.82 31.56 -2.36
N PRO A 26 -22.37 32.35 -3.36
CA PRO A 26 -21.90 31.83 -4.64
C PRO A 26 -20.80 30.80 -4.37
N VAL A 27 -20.85 29.66 -5.06
CA VAL A 27 -19.83 28.61 -4.96
C VAL A 27 -18.46 29.26 -5.19
N PRO A 28 -17.60 29.36 -4.17
CA PRO A 28 -16.27 29.92 -4.38
C PRO A 28 -15.53 29.04 -5.39
N PRO A 29 -14.62 29.60 -6.20
CA PRO A 29 -13.74 28.79 -7.03
C PRO A 29 -13.15 27.71 -6.12
N SER A 30 -13.32 26.44 -6.51
CA SER A 30 -12.94 25.29 -5.68
C SER A 30 -11.55 25.54 -5.10
N VAL A 31 -11.48 25.78 -3.80
CA VAL A 31 -10.21 25.92 -3.10
C VAL A 31 -9.39 24.70 -3.52
N PRO A 32 -8.16 24.85 -4.03
CA PRO A 32 -7.32 23.71 -4.32
C PRO A 32 -7.30 22.85 -3.07
N VAL A 33 -7.91 21.66 -3.13
CA VAL A 33 -7.83 20.71 -2.03
C VAL A 33 -6.35 20.50 -1.84
N ASP A 34 -5.83 20.85 -0.66
CA ASP A 34 -4.43 20.63 -0.33
C ASP A 34 -4.20 19.11 -0.34
N ARG A 35 -3.78 18.58 -1.49
CA ARG A 35 -3.54 17.15 -1.75
C ARG A 35 -2.25 16.75 -1.08
N ASN A 36 -2.23 16.75 0.23
CA ASN A 36 -1.07 16.39 1.00
C ASN A 36 -1.08 14.88 1.29
N ILE A 37 -0.59 14.08 0.33
CA ILE A 37 -0.54 12.60 0.43
C ILE A 37 0.16 12.15 1.72
N LEU A 38 1.24 12.84 2.11
CA LEU A 38 1.96 12.53 3.34
C LEU A 38 1.03 12.65 4.56
N ARG A 39 0.35 13.78 4.70
CA ARG A 39 -0.60 14.03 5.80
C ARG A 39 -1.83 13.14 5.75
N SER A 40 -2.33 12.84 4.55
CA SER A 40 -3.60 12.12 4.36
C SER A 40 -3.47 10.61 4.42
N VAL A 41 -2.29 10.05 4.10
CA VAL A 41 -2.08 8.59 4.01
C VAL A 41 -1.01 8.13 4.98
N PHE A 42 0.21 8.66 4.90
CA PHE A 42 1.35 8.14 5.65
C PHE A 42 1.27 8.45 7.14
N VAL A 43 0.92 9.68 7.52
CA VAL A 43 0.78 10.08 8.93
C VAL A 43 -0.29 9.26 9.69
N PRO A 44 -1.51 9.03 9.16
CA PRO A 44 -2.52 8.24 9.86
C PRO A 44 -2.31 6.72 9.78
N LEU A 45 -1.47 6.23 8.86
CA LEU A 45 -1.31 4.79 8.61
C LEU A 45 -0.96 3.96 9.86
N PRO A 46 0.04 4.33 10.69
CA PRO A 46 0.36 3.56 11.91
C PRO A 46 -0.85 3.41 12.83
N LYS A 47 -1.62 4.49 13.01
CA LYS A 47 -2.81 4.47 13.87
C LYS A 47 -3.93 3.60 13.29
N HIS A 48 -4.08 3.60 11.96
CA HIS A 48 -5.04 2.72 11.30
C HIS A 48 -4.67 1.26 11.54
N LEU A 49 -3.41 0.88 11.33
CA LEU A 49 -2.92 -0.48 11.57
C LEU A 49 -3.17 -0.93 13.02
N GLU A 50 -2.80 -0.10 14.00
CA GLU A 50 -3.07 -0.37 15.43
C GLU A 50 -4.57 -0.55 15.72
N THR A 51 -5.41 0.27 15.08
CA THR A 51 -6.87 0.20 15.25
C THR A 51 -7.40 -1.13 14.71
N ALA A 52 -6.96 -1.53 13.51
CA ALA A 52 -7.34 -2.80 12.91
C ALA A 52 -6.88 -4.00 13.76
N ASP A 53 -5.65 -3.98 14.26
CA ASP A 53 -5.13 -5.03 15.14
C ASP A 53 -5.88 -5.11 16.47
N THR A 54 -6.15 -3.96 17.09
CA THR A 54 -6.91 -3.90 18.34
C THR A 54 -8.34 -4.41 18.14
N PHE A 55 -8.95 -4.04 17.01
CA PHE A 55 -10.29 -4.48 16.64
C PHE A 55 -10.33 -6.01 16.39
N ALA A 56 -9.31 -6.55 15.74
CA ALA A 56 -9.17 -7.97 15.44
C ALA A 56 -8.92 -8.83 16.69
N ARG A 57 -8.10 -8.37 17.64
CA ARG A 57 -7.66 -9.16 18.81
C ARG A 57 -8.76 -9.48 19.84
N ARG A 58 -9.84 -8.71 19.90
CA ARG A 58 -10.89 -8.94 20.92
C ARG A 58 -11.65 -10.24 20.64
N SER A 59 -12.02 -11.00 21.68
CA SER A 59 -12.79 -12.25 21.54
C SER A 59 -14.30 -12.04 21.68
N THR A 60 -14.73 -10.94 22.29
CA THR A 60 -16.14 -10.64 22.58
C THR A 60 -16.76 -9.69 21.57
N LEU A 61 -18.10 -9.70 21.49
CA LEU A 61 -18.86 -8.73 20.70
C LEU A 61 -18.43 -7.29 21.02
N HIS A 62 -18.22 -6.49 19.97
CA HIS A 62 -17.91 -5.08 20.13
C HIS A 62 -19.16 -4.26 20.47
N PRO A 63 -19.09 -3.36 21.46
CA PRO A 63 -20.14 -2.36 21.70
C PRO A 63 -20.32 -1.44 20.48
N GLN A 64 -21.53 -0.91 20.29
CA GLN A 64 -21.87 -0.04 19.14
C GLN A 64 -20.88 1.12 18.96
N ALA A 65 -20.50 1.80 20.04
CA ALA A 65 -19.55 2.91 19.98
C ALA A 65 -18.17 2.51 19.40
N HIS A 66 -17.72 1.26 19.61
CA HIS A 66 -16.48 0.76 19.00
C HIS A 66 -16.66 0.45 17.51
N LEU A 67 -17.84 -0.04 17.11
CA LEU A 67 -18.17 -0.26 15.71
C LEU A 67 -18.21 1.09 14.97
N ASP A 68 -18.92 2.08 15.50
CA ASP A 68 -19.02 3.42 14.89
C ASP A 68 -17.64 4.09 14.74
N ALA A 69 -16.79 3.96 15.75
CA ALA A 69 -15.42 4.46 15.70
C ALA A 69 -14.59 3.77 14.59
N ALA A 70 -14.68 2.44 14.48
CA ALA A 70 -13.99 1.68 13.45
C ALA A 70 -14.51 1.99 12.04
N ALA A 71 -15.83 2.13 11.87
CA ALA A 71 -16.44 2.59 10.62
C ALA A 71 -15.91 3.96 10.20
N THR A 72 -15.83 4.90 11.15
CA THR A 72 -15.29 6.25 10.89
C THR A 72 -13.85 6.20 10.40
N VAL A 73 -13.01 5.32 10.95
CA VAL A 73 -11.62 5.15 10.49
C VAL A 73 -11.55 4.64 9.05
N VAL A 74 -12.36 3.63 8.72
CA VAL A 74 -12.44 3.07 7.36
C VAL A 74 -12.94 4.13 6.35
N GLN A 75 -13.99 4.87 6.69
CA GLN A 75 -14.51 5.96 5.85
C GLN A 75 -13.46 7.04 5.59
N ARG A 76 -12.77 7.50 6.63
CA ARG A 76 -11.73 8.53 6.49
C ARG A 76 -10.59 8.08 5.59
N SER A 77 -10.14 6.83 5.72
CA SER A 77 -9.12 6.28 4.83
C SER A 77 -9.60 6.13 3.40
N ASN A 78 -10.86 5.75 3.19
CA ASN A 78 -11.46 5.74 1.87
C ASN A 78 -11.53 7.14 1.25
N ASP A 79 -11.99 8.14 2.00
CA ASP A 79 -12.06 9.54 1.55
C ASP A 79 -10.67 10.08 1.22
N ALA A 80 -9.66 9.76 2.04
CA ALA A 80 -8.28 10.11 1.78
C ALA A 80 -7.79 9.52 0.45
N TYR A 81 -8.11 8.26 0.16
CA TYR A 81 -7.78 7.66 -1.13
C TYR A 81 -8.50 8.35 -2.28
N VAL A 82 -9.82 8.51 -2.20
CA VAL A 82 -10.65 9.05 -3.29
C VAL A 82 -10.27 10.49 -3.63
N HIS A 83 -10.02 11.32 -2.62
CA HIS A 83 -9.81 12.75 -2.82
C HIS A 83 -8.34 13.16 -2.97
N ASN A 84 -7.39 12.37 -2.45
CA ASN A 84 -5.96 12.72 -2.48
C ASN A 84 -5.12 11.76 -3.31
N VAL A 85 -5.27 10.45 -3.09
CA VAL A 85 -4.42 9.44 -3.75
C VAL A 85 -4.82 9.25 -5.20
N LEU A 86 -6.08 8.91 -5.47
CA LEU A 86 -6.55 8.55 -6.80
C LEU A 86 -6.28 9.67 -7.85
N PRO A 87 -6.52 10.95 -7.55
CA PRO A 87 -6.12 12.02 -8.46
C PRO A 87 -4.61 12.07 -8.70
N GLY A 88 -3.79 11.91 -7.64
CA GLY A 88 -2.34 11.84 -7.75
C GLY A 88 -1.86 10.67 -8.63
N LEU A 89 -2.49 9.51 -8.51
CA LEU A 89 -2.20 8.33 -9.34
C LEU A 89 -2.58 8.52 -10.81
N ARG A 90 -3.60 9.33 -11.10
CA ARG A 90 -4.02 9.67 -12.48
C ARG A 90 -3.14 10.73 -13.12
N ASP A 91 -2.72 11.73 -12.34
CA ASP A 91 -1.97 12.89 -12.85
C ASP A 91 -0.46 12.61 -13.00
N SER A 92 0.08 11.68 -12.21
CA SER A 92 1.52 11.39 -12.12
C SER A 92 2.16 10.66 -13.31
N PRO A 93 1.52 9.65 -13.95
CA PRO A 93 2.17 8.80 -14.96
C PRO A 93 2.77 9.59 -16.12
N ALA A 94 2.04 10.57 -16.67
CA ALA A 94 2.49 11.39 -17.80
C ALA A 94 3.77 12.20 -17.51
N LYS A 95 4.11 12.44 -16.24
CA LYS A 95 5.27 13.24 -15.81
C LYS A 95 6.41 12.41 -15.26
N THR A 96 6.18 11.13 -14.95
CA THR A 96 7.12 10.30 -14.19
C THR A 96 7.49 9.00 -14.89
N ARG A 97 6.68 8.55 -15.85
CA ARG A 97 6.83 7.26 -16.52
C ARG A 97 7.08 7.43 -18.02
N ALA A 98 7.95 6.57 -18.55
CA ALA A 98 8.08 6.28 -19.97
C ALA A 98 7.08 5.16 -20.34
N PRO A 99 6.97 4.77 -21.63
CA PRO A 99 6.19 3.59 -22.01
C PRO A 99 6.58 2.37 -21.17
N PRO A 100 5.60 1.55 -20.73
CA PRO A 100 5.88 0.38 -19.90
C PRO A 100 6.77 -0.62 -20.65
N ILE A 101 7.59 -1.34 -19.88
CA ILE A 101 8.44 -2.41 -20.40
C ILE A 101 7.63 -3.70 -20.43
N THR A 102 7.71 -4.41 -21.55
CA THR A 102 7.03 -5.68 -21.80
C THR A 102 8.05 -6.74 -22.17
N ILE A 103 7.64 -8.01 -22.26
CA ILE A 103 8.51 -9.09 -22.74
C ILE A 103 9.05 -8.86 -24.17
N LEU A 104 8.41 -7.99 -24.96
CA LEU A 104 8.88 -7.68 -26.32
C LEU A 104 10.12 -6.76 -26.29
N ASP A 105 10.35 -6.06 -25.19
CA ASP A 105 11.47 -5.12 -25.00
C ASP A 105 12.68 -5.85 -24.40
N ILE A 106 13.11 -6.94 -25.04
CA ILE A 106 14.14 -7.88 -24.52
C ILE A 106 15.45 -7.15 -24.19
N ASP A 107 15.79 -6.11 -24.94
CA ASP A 107 16.98 -5.28 -24.73
C ASP A 107 16.98 -4.51 -23.40
N GLN A 108 15.80 -4.32 -22.79
CA GLN A 108 15.64 -3.69 -21.48
C GLN A 108 15.88 -4.67 -20.31
N TYR A 109 16.05 -5.97 -20.59
CA TYR A 109 16.29 -6.99 -19.58
C TYR A 109 17.78 -7.34 -19.51
N ASN A 110 18.41 -6.95 -18.42
CA ASN A 110 19.74 -7.43 -18.05
C ASN A 110 19.70 -8.88 -17.51
N LEU A 111 20.32 -9.82 -18.21
CA LEU A 111 20.38 -11.24 -17.84
C LEU A 111 21.30 -11.56 -16.65
N ASP A 112 22.10 -10.60 -16.19
CA ASP A 112 22.90 -10.71 -14.96
C ASP A 112 22.10 -10.36 -13.69
N ILE A 113 20.80 -10.08 -13.85
CA ILE A 113 19.85 -9.79 -12.78
C ILE A 113 18.83 -10.93 -12.72
N GLU A 114 18.83 -11.63 -11.60
CA GLU A 114 18.01 -12.82 -11.36
C GLU A 114 16.51 -12.53 -11.57
N GLU A 115 16.02 -11.39 -11.07
CA GLU A 115 14.63 -10.98 -11.26
C GLU A 115 14.31 -10.79 -12.74
N HIS A 116 15.17 -10.16 -13.53
CA HIS A 116 14.93 -9.97 -14.97
C HIS A 116 14.86 -11.30 -15.73
N VAL A 117 15.71 -12.26 -15.38
CA VAL A 117 15.65 -13.62 -15.94
C VAL A 117 14.31 -14.27 -15.59
N TYR A 118 13.89 -14.17 -14.33
CA TYR A 118 12.60 -14.68 -13.87
C TYR A 118 11.42 -14.06 -14.63
N LEU A 119 11.42 -12.72 -14.79
CA LEU A 119 10.38 -11.97 -15.51
C LEU A 119 10.23 -12.42 -16.97
N LEU A 120 11.35 -12.69 -17.66
CA LEU A 120 11.32 -13.19 -19.04
C LEU A 120 10.76 -14.61 -19.14
N GLN A 121 10.99 -15.45 -18.12
CA GLN A 121 10.50 -16.83 -18.08
C GLN A 121 9.02 -16.92 -17.70
N HIS A 122 8.49 -15.94 -16.95
CA HIS A 122 7.13 -15.95 -16.41
C HIS A 122 6.30 -14.71 -16.81
N PRO A 123 6.11 -14.43 -18.12
CA PRO A 123 5.52 -13.18 -18.61
C PRO A 123 3.99 -13.11 -18.53
N LYS A 124 3.30 -14.16 -18.07
CA LYS A 124 1.84 -14.30 -18.22
C LYS A 124 1.04 -13.56 -17.16
N VAL A 125 1.56 -13.49 -15.94
CA VAL A 125 0.86 -12.90 -14.79
C VAL A 125 1.08 -11.40 -14.77
N ILE A 126 2.34 -10.96 -14.64
CA ILE A 126 2.72 -9.56 -14.75
C ILE A 126 3.31 -9.33 -16.14
N THR A 127 2.48 -8.81 -17.05
CA THR A 127 2.82 -8.64 -18.47
C THR A 127 3.52 -7.33 -18.80
N GLN A 128 3.46 -6.35 -17.88
CA GLN A 128 3.99 -5.00 -18.06
C GLN A 128 4.64 -4.50 -16.78
N HIS A 129 5.78 -3.83 -16.93
CA HIS A 129 6.54 -3.25 -15.83
C HIS A 129 6.69 -1.74 -16.00
N PHE A 130 6.80 -1.03 -14.87
CA PHE A 130 6.98 0.41 -14.89
C PHE A 130 8.36 0.81 -15.35
N HIS A 131 8.38 1.71 -16.32
CA HIS A 131 9.57 2.40 -16.78
C HIS A 131 9.53 3.84 -16.25
N PHE A 132 10.45 4.20 -15.36
CA PHE A 132 10.51 5.55 -14.81
C PHE A 132 11.51 6.43 -15.56
N LEU A 133 11.12 7.68 -15.82
CA LEU A 133 11.98 8.69 -16.47
C LEU A 133 13.20 9.06 -15.61
N ALA A 134 13.13 8.85 -14.30
CA ALA A 134 14.25 9.09 -13.39
C ALA A 134 14.13 8.22 -12.11
N PRO A 135 15.27 7.81 -11.50
CA PRO A 135 15.26 6.96 -10.30
C PRO A 135 14.52 7.56 -9.10
N ARG A 136 14.48 8.90 -9.01
CA ARG A 136 13.82 9.63 -7.92
C ARG A 136 12.31 9.38 -7.83
N TYR A 137 11.68 8.86 -8.88
CA TYR A 137 10.24 8.61 -8.91
C TYR A 137 9.84 7.22 -8.41
N THR A 138 10.77 6.26 -8.39
CA THR A 138 10.47 4.86 -8.15
C THR A 138 10.09 4.60 -6.69
N PHE A 139 10.93 5.01 -5.73
CA PHE A 139 10.66 4.77 -4.31
C PHE A 139 9.40 5.49 -3.81
N PRO A 140 9.14 6.77 -4.13
CA PRO A 140 7.86 7.40 -3.77
C PRO A 140 6.66 6.69 -4.39
N SER A 141 6.79 6.22 -5.63
CA SER A 141 5.74 5.48 -6.34
C SER A 141 5.38 4.19 -5.61
N ILE A 142 6.36 3.30 -5.35
CA ILE A 142 6.11 2.01 -4.69
C ILE A 142 5.68 2.17 -3.23
N ASN A 143 6.25 3.12 -2.48
CA ASN A 143 5.85 3.37 -1.09
C ASN A 143 4.40 3.85 -1.00
N LEU A 144 3.93 4.66 -1.96
CA LEU A 144 2.52 5.05 -2.01
C LEU A 144 1.61 3.83 -2.24
N ARG A 145 2.00 2.89 -3.11
CA ARG A 145 1.23 1.65 -3.32
C ARG A 145 1.22 0.79 -2.07
N LEU A 146 2.37 0.62 -1.42
CA LEU A 146 2.45 -0.14 -0.17
C LEU A 146 1.55 0.49 0.91
N ALA A 147 1.60 1.82 1.07
CA ALA A 147 0.76 2.51 2.04
C ALA A 147 -0.74 2.35 1.74
N CYS A 148 -1.14 2.36 0.46
CA CYS A 148 -2.52 2.08 0.05
C CYS A 148 -2.90 0.63 0.36
N LEU A 149 -2.04 -0.33 0.00
CA LEU A 149 -2.25 -1.75 0.26
C LEU A 149 -2.43 -2.02 1.75
N LEU A 150 -1.55 -1.49 2.61
CA LEU A 150 -1.64 -1.62 4.06
C LEU A 150 -2.91 -0.97 4.62
N THR A 151 -3.27 0.22 4.13
CA THR A 151 -4.51 0.92 4.55
C THR A 151 -5.75 0.10 4.19
N ASP A 152 -5.77 -0.50 3.01
CA ASP A 152 -6.89 -1.31 2.53
C ASP A 152 -6.97 -2.64 3.26
N CYS A 153 -5.85 -3.33 3.48
CA CYS A 153 -5.81 -4.56 4.27
C CYS A 153 -6.28 -4.30 5.72
N ALA A 154 -5.85 -3.21 6.34
CA ALA A 154 -6.31 -2.82 7.67
C ALA A 154 -7.83 -2.56 7.71
N SER A 155 -8.35 -1.87 6.69
CA SER A 155 -9.79 -1.62 6.55
C SER A 155 -10.58 -2.91 6.33
N LEU A 156 -10.06 -3.81 5.48
CA LEU A 156 -10.67 -5.11 5.21
C LEU A 156 -10.67 -6.00 6.45
N LYS A 157 -9.60 -6.00 7.24
CA LYS A 157 -9.50 -6.71 8.51
C LYS A 157 -10.59 -6.25 9.49
N ILE A 158 -10.81 -4.92 9.60
CA ILE A 158 -11.92 -4.37 10.39
C ILE A 158 -13.27 -4.90 9.89
N ILE A 159 -13.52 -4.85 8.58
CA ILE A 159 -14.79 -5.30 7.98
C ILE A 159 -15.01 -6.79 8.23
N GLU A 160 -14.03 -7.64 7.90
CA GLU A 160 -14.07 -9.11 8.07
C GLU A 160 -14.33 -9.50 9.52
N HIS A 161 -13.61 -8.91 10.47
CA HIS A 161 -13.86 -9.18 11.89
C HIS A 161 -15.23 -8.70 12.35
N GLY A 162 -15.72 -7.56 11.84
CA GLY A 162 -17.09 -7.09 12.10
C GLY A 162 -18.15 -8.07 11.58
N MET A 163 -17.95 -8.60 10.37
CA MET A 163 -18.84 -9.60 9.77
C MET A 163 -18.84 -10.90 10.58
N ARG A 164 -17.65 -11.49 10.81
CA ARG A 164 -17.52 -12.80 11.49
C ARG A 164 -17.96 -12.76 12.95
N ARG A 165 -17.64 -11.68 13.67
CA ARG A 165 -17.89 -11.58 15.12
C ARG A 165 -19.24 -10.98 15.45
N ASN A 166 -19.63 -9.91 14.77
CA ASN A 166 -20.83 -9.14 15.08
C ASN A 166 -22.00 -9.40 14.10
N GLY A 167 -21.82 -10.25 13.08
CA GLY A 167 -22.86 -10.56 12.10
C GLY A 167 -23.24 -9.38 11.20
N LEU A 168 -22.31 -8.43 11.02
CA LEU A 168 -22.56 -7.21 10.25
C LEU A 168 -22.50 -7.46 8.73
N PRO A 169 -23.22 -6.68 7.91
CA PRO A 169 -23.14 -6.77 6.45
C PRO A 169 -21.79 -6.27 5.91
N PRO A 170 -21.34 -6.68 4.71
CA PRO A 170 -20.01 -6.35 4.16
C PRO A 170 -19.77 -4.85 3.87
N ASP A 171 -20.78 -4.00 4.01
CA ASP A 171 -20.73 -2.56 3.83
C ASP A 171 -21.09 -1.79 5.12
N TRP A 172 -21.06 -2.45 6.28
CA TRP A 172 -21.44 -1.86 7.57
C TRP A 172 -20.64 -0.60 7.95
N THR A 173 -19.44 -0.44 7.42
CA THR A 173 -18.60 0.75 7.60
C THR A 173 -19.02 1.92 6.70
N GLY A 174 -19.99 1.75 5.81
CA GLY A 174 -20.33 2.71 4.75
C GLY A 174 -19.39 2.64 3.54
N VAL A 175 -18.42 1.72 3.53
CA VAL A 175 -17.54 1.44 2.39
C VAL A 175 -17.72 -0.02 2.00
N ARG A 176 -17.96 -0.30 0.71
CA ARG A 176 -18.16 -1.67 0.24
C ARG A 176 -16.84 -2.45 0.29
N LYS A 177 -16.84 -3.60 0.97
CA LYS A 177 -15.70 -4.52 1.00
C LYS A 177 -15.08 -4.78 -0.38
N ALA A 178 -15.91 -5.08 -1.39
CA ALA A 178 -15.46 -5.39 -2.75
C ALA A 178 -14.74 -4.21 -3.47
N ASP A 179 -14.99 -2.96 -3.07
CA ASP A 179 -14.24 -1.82 -3.60
C ASP A 179 -12.84 -1.75 -3.00
N LEU A 180 -12.71 -2.06 -1.71
CA LEU A 180 -11.41 -2.11 -1.01
C LEU A 180 -10.56 -3.29 -1.52
N GLU A 181 -11.15 -4.48 -1.70
CA GLU A 181 -10.44 -5.64 -2.24
C GLU A 181 -9.89 -5.36 -3.64
N ARG A 182 -10.70 -4.78 -4.53
CA ARG A 182 -10.27 -4.40 -5.88
C ARG A 182 -9.14 -3.37 -5.83
N ARG A 183 -9.23 -2.40 -4.93
CA ARG A 183 -8.21 -1.35 -4.77
C ARG A 183 -6.89 -1.92 -4.24
N ALA A 184 -6.96 -2.79 -3.24
CA ALA A 184 -5.81 -3.50 -2.69
C ALA A 184 -5.15 -4.40 -3.76
N TYR A 185 -5.96 -5.12 -4.55
CA TYR A 185 -5.46 -5.94 -5.66
C TYR A 185 -4.70 -5.10 -6.68
N VAL A 186 -5.25 -3.96 -7.10
CA VAL A 186 -4.54 -3.04 -8.01
C VAL A 186 -3.23 -2.55 -7.39
N ALA A 187 -3.21 -2.19 -6.11
CA ALA A 187 -1.99 -1.74 -5.44
C ALA A 187 -0.93 -2.85 -5.36
N ALA A 188 -1.31 -4.08 -5.00
CA ALA A 188 -0.43 -5.24 -4.97
C ALA A 188 0.12 -5.59 -6.36
N PHE A 189 -0.75 -5.56 -7.38
CA PHE A 189 -0.34 -5.76 -8.78
C PHE A 189 0.66 -4.68 -9.22
N GLU A 190 0.36 -3.41 -8.97
CA GLU A 190 1.27 -2.31 -9.30
C GLU A 190 2.60 -2.40 -8.55
N ILE A 191 2.65 -2.93 -7.32
CA ILE A 191 3.91 -3.21 -6.62
C ILE A 191 4.76 -4.19 -7.43
N CYS A 192 4.17 -5.28 -7.92
CA CYS A 192 4.84 -6.26 -8.76
C CYS A 192 5.38 -5.66 -10.06
N GLN A 193 4.68 -4.68 -10.64
CA GLN A 193 5.14 -3.96 -11.83
C GLN A 193 6.40 -3.12 -11.59
N HIS A 194 6.81 -2.84 -10.34
CA HIS A 194 8.06 -2.11 -10.06
C HIS A 194 9.31 -3.01 -10.07
N VAL A 195 9.16 -4.34 -10.07
CA VAL A 195 10.28 -5.30 -9.91
C VAL A 195 11.39 -5.04 -10.92
N HIS A 196 11.06 -4.94 -12.21
CA HIS A 196 12.03 -4.68 -13.28
C HIS A 196 12.93 -3.47 -12.94
N TYR A 197 12.34 -2.32 -12.66
CA TYR A 197 13.12 -1.10 -12.45
C TYR A 197 13.92 -1.10 -11.14
N ILE A 198 13.38 -1.68 -10.06
CA ILE A 198 14.05 -1.70 -8.75
C ILE A 198 15.17 -2.75 -8.71
N SER A 199 15.05 -3.86 -9.43
CA SER A 199 16.07 -4.91 -9.51
C SER A 199 17.42 -4.42 -10.06
N GLN A 200 17.44 -3.28 -10.75
CA GLN A 200 18.67 -2.65 -11.27
C GLN A 200 19.44 -1.80 -10.24
N ARG A 201 19.02 -1.81 -8.96
CA ARG A 201 19.52 -0.88 -7.92
C ARG A 201 20.40 -1.58 -6.89
N SER A 202 20.82 -0.88 -5.82
CA SER A 202 21.74 -1.44 -4.82
C SER A 202 21.17 -2.63 -4.04
N LEU A 203 22.02 -3.30 -3.25
CA LEU A 203 21.62 -4.33 -2.29
C LEU A 203 20.47 -3.86 -1.37
N THR A 204 20.57 -2.63 -0.86
CA THR A 204 19.50 -2.01 -0.03
C THR A 204 18.16 -1.97 -0.77
N ALA A 205 18.17 -1.64 -2.07
CA ALA A 205 16.95 -1.62 -2.86
C ALA A 205 16.40 -3.03 -3.10
N GLY A 206 17.26 -4.04 -3.23
CA GLY A 206 16.85 -5.45 -3.27
C GLY A 206 16.12 -5.89 -2.01
N ARG A 207 16.64 -5.54 -0.82
CA ARG A 207 15.97 -5.85 0.46
C ARG A 207 14.60 -5.16 0.60
N PHE A 208 14.50 -3.88 0.22
CA PHE A 208 13.20 -3.22 0.15
C PHE A 208 12.26 -3.90 -0.86
N LEU A 209 12.77 -4.28 -2.04
CA LEU A 209 11.98 -4.99 -3.05
C LEU A 209 11.41 -6.30 -2.52
N GLN A 210 12.21 -7.07 -1.77
CA GLN A 210 11.76 -8.28 -1.10
C GLN A 210 10.57 -8.00 -0.18
N THR A 211 10.65 -6.94 0.63
CA THR A 211 9.54 -6.52 1.52
C THR A 211 8.29 -6.16 0.72
N PHE A 212 8.43 -5.38 -0.35
CA PHE A 212 7.30 -4.96 -1.17
C PHE A 212 6.61 -6.15 -1.86
N VAL A 213 7.37 -7.05 -2.49
CA VAL A 213 6.82 -8.23 -3.16
C VAL A 213 6.21 -9.20 -2.15
N ALA A 214 6.82 -9.38 -0.97
CA ALA A 214 6.23 -10.20 0.08
C ALA A 214 4.89 -9.64 0.59
N SER A 215 4.78 -8.31 0.68
CA SER A 215 3.51 -7.63 1.03
C SER A 215 2.42 -7.91 -0.01
N ALA A 216 2.75 -7.84 -1.31
CA ALA A 216 1.82 -8.19 -2.38
C ALA A 216 1.42 -9.67 -2.33
N ARG A 217 2.39 -10.58 -2.13
CA ARG A 217 2.16 -12.02 -1.99
C ARG A 217 1.17 -12.35 -0.87
N ASN A 218 1.36 -11.76 0.31
CA ASN A 218 0.47 -11.95 1.46
C ASN A 218 -0.97 -11.51 1.16
N PHE A 219 -1.13 -10.39 0.46
CA PHE A 219 -2.45 -9.96 0.01
C PHE A 219 -3.06 -10.95 -0.98
N PHE A 220 -2.32 -11.38 -2.01
CA PHE A 220 -2.83 -12.29 -3.04
C PHE A 220 -3.27 -13.63 -2.43
N ARG A 221 -2.54 -14.15 -1.45
CA ARG A 221 -2.94 -15.32 -0.66
C ARG A 221 -4.29 -15.12 0.04
N CYS A 222 -4.45 -14.03 0.78
CA CYS A 222 -5.71 -13.71 1.47
C CYS A 222 -6.88 -13.52 0.48
N PHE A 223 -6.59 -12.97 -0.70
CA PHE A 223 -7.57 -12.71 -1.76
C PHE A 223 -7.84 -13.94 -2.66
N ALA A 224 -7.11 -15.06 -2.45
CA ALA A 224 -7.17 -16.27 -3.29
C ALA A 224 -6.85 -16.03 -4.78
N ALA A 225 -5.80 -15.24 -5.02
CA ALA A 225 -5.24 -14.99 -6.35
C ALA A 225 -3.99 -15.87 -6.56
N ASP A 226 -4.23 -17.16 -6.82
CA ASP A 226 -3.20 -18.21 -6.80
C ASP A 226 -2.08 -17.96 -7.83
N GLU A 227 -2.41 -17.50 -9.04
CA GLU A 227 -1.41 -17.22 -10.09
C GLU A 227 -0.47 -16.07 -9.70
N GLU A 228 -1.01 -15.01 -9.11
CA GLU A 228 -0.25 -13.87 -8.61
C GLU A 228 0.56 -14.20 -7.36
N GLU A 229 0.02 -15.04 -6.47
CA GLU A 229 0.76 -15.57 -5.33
C GLU A 229 1.98 -16.37 -5.80
N GLU A 230 1.79 -17.36 -6.67
CA GLU A 230 2.87 -18.20 -7.22
C GLU A 230 3.92 -17.36 -7.94
N TRP A 231 3.47 -16.36 -8.72
CA TRP A 231 4.39 -15.41 -9.36
C TRP A 231 5.24 -14.64 -8.35
N CYS A 232 4.62 -14.18 -7.25
CA CYS A 232 5.36 -13.49 -6.20
C CYS A 232 6.36 -14.41 -5.50
N GLU A 233 6.04 -15.69 -5.31
CA GLU A 233 6.95 -16.67 -4.70
C GLU A 233 8.21 -16.87 -5.54
N GLY A 234 8.07 -17.15 -6.84
CA GLY A 234 9.23 -17.28 -7.72
C GLY A 234 10.03 -15.97 -7.85
N CYS A 235 9.36 -14.82 -7.84
CA CYS A 235 10.02 -13.51 -7.84
C CYS A 235 10.81 -13.29 -6.53
N LEU A 236 10.29 -13.69 -5.38
CA LEU A 236 10.98 -13.61 -4.09
C LEU A 236 12.21 -14.51 -4.03
N GLU A 237 12.17 -15.69 -4.66
CA GLU A 237 13.35 -16.56 -4.80
C GLU A 237 14.44 -15.87 -5.62
N ALA A 238 14.08 -15.27 -6.76
CA ALA A 238 15.02 -14.51 -7.60
C ALA A 238 15.64 -13.31 -6.86
N ILE A 239 14.82 -12.54 -6.13
CA ILE A 239 15.29 -11.43 -5.29
C ILE A 239 16.26 -11.93 -4.22
N SER A 240 15.94 -13.06 -3.58
CA SER A 240 16.77 -13.63 -2.50
C SER A 240 18.13 -14.08 -3.03
N ALA A 241 18.15 -14.80 -4.16
CA ALA A 241 19.39 -15.20 -4.82
C ALA A 241 20.28 -14.00 -5.17
N ARG A 242 19.66 -12.90 -5.66
CA ARG A 242 20.38 -11.66 -5.93
C ARG A 242 20.92 -10.99 -4.66
N ILE A 243 20.15 -10.93 -3.59
CA ILE A 243 20.58 -10.38 -2.30
C ILE A 243 21.79 -11.15 -1.78
N GLU A 244 21.80 -12.48 -1.86
CA GLU A 244 22.92 -13.33 -1.47
C GLU A 244 24.17 -13.04 -2.30
N ARG A 245 24.02 -12.96 -3.63
CA ARG A 245 25.13 -12.63 -4.53
C ARG A 245 25.72 -11.24 -4.24
N LEU A 246 24.88 -10.24 -4.00
CA LEU A 246 25.34 -8.88 -3.67
C LEU A 246 25.93 -8.80 -2.26
N GLY A 247 25.40 -9.56 -1.31
CA GLY A 247 25.87 -9.61 0.08
C GLY A 247 27.18 -10.37 0.28
N THR A 248 27.64 -11.14 -0.72
CA THR A 248 28.96 -11.79 -0.74
C THR A 248 30.01 -10.99 -1.51
N GLY A 249 29.60 -9.86 -2.11
CA GLY A 249 30.47 -8.98 -2.87
C GLY A 249 31.30 -8.01 -1.99
N PRO A 250 32.27 -7.31 -2.59
CA PRO A 250 33.10 -6.32 -1.90
C PRO A 250 32.31 -5.11 -1.35
N ASP A 251 31.08 -4.88 -1.83
CA ASP A 251 30.18 -3.80 -1.39
C ASP A 251 29.03 -4.29 -0.48
N ALA A 252 29.26 -5.37 0.29
CA ALA A 252 28.23 -6.06 1.08
C ALA A 252 27.59 -5.23 2.22
N ASP A 253 28.20 -4.12 2.63
CA ASP A 253 27.72 -3.34 3.77
C ASP A 253 26.57 -2.40 3.38
N SER A 254 25.34 -2.85 3.63
CA SER A 254 24.17 -1.96 3.66
C SER A 254 24.10 -1.24 5.01
N LEU A 255 24.46 0.04 5.03
CA LEU A 255 24.42 0.91 6.22
C LEU A 255 23.00 1.37 6.62
N CYS A 256 21.93 0.73 6.13
CA CYS A 256 20.56 1.20 6.32
C CYS A 256 19.84 0.46 7.47
N PRO A 257 19.79 1.02 8.70
CA PRO A 257 19.11 0.38 9.84
C PRO A 257 17.58 0.35 9.71
N VAL A 258 17.01 1.02 8.71
CA VAL A 258 15.55 1.08 8.49
C VAL A 258 14.98 -0.23 7.95
N LEU A 259 15.83 -1.12 7.42
CA LEU A 259 15.42 -2.38 6.79
C LEU A 259 14.67 -3.30 7.76
N ASP A 260 15.17 -3.46 8.99
CA ASP A 260 14.56 -4.34 10.00
C ASP A 260 13.13 -3.89 10.37
N SER A 261 12.86 -2.58 10.31
CA SER A 261 11.51 -2.04 10.56
C SER A 261 10.55 -2.30 9.39
N TYR A 262 11.06 -2.50 8.17
CA TYR A 262 10.25 -2.72 6.98
C TYR A 262 9.72 -4.16 6.89
N GLU A 263 10.50 -5.15 7.32
CA GLU A 263 10.08 -6.56 7.31
C GLU A 263 8.81 -6.79 8.14
N LEU A 264 8.68 -6.12 9.28
CA LEU A 264 7.49 -6.18 10.13
C LEU A 264 6.21 -5.63 9.46
N MET A 265 6.34 -4.78 8.43
CA MET A 265 5.17 -4.24 7.72
C MET A 265 4.49 -5.28 6.84
N VAL A 266 5.20 -6.35 6.43
CA VAL A 266 4.69 -7.40 5.53
C VAL A 266 3.48 -8.13 6.14
N ASP A 267 3.48 -8.31 7.47
CA ASP A 267 2.37 -8.96 8.19
C ASP A 267 1.08 -8.14 8.14
N GLY A 268 1.18 -6.83 7.99
CA GLY A 268 0.05 -5.91 7.87
C GLY A 268 -0.73 -6.05 6.56
N CYS A 269 -0.19 -6.79 5.58
CA CYS A 269 -0.88 -7.08 4.31
C CYS A 269 -1.74 -8.35 4.35
N ASN A 270 -1.85 -9.01 5.49
CA ASN A 270 -2.83 -10.07 5.72
C ASN A 270 -4.11 -9.48 6.31
N TYR A 271 -5.27 -9.85 5.77
CA TYR A 271 -6.58 -9.44 6.30
C TYR A 271 -7.57 -10.60 6.40
#